data_AF-A0A839UMA4-F1
#
_entry.id   AF-A0A839UMA4-F1
#
_cell.length_a   1.000
_cell.length_b   1.000
_cell.length_c   1.000
_cell.angle_alpha   90.00
_cell.angle_beta   90.00
_cell.angle_gamma   90.00
#
_symmetry.space_group_name_H-M   'P 1'
#
loop_
_entity.id
_entity.type
_entity.pdbx_description
1 polymer ?
#
loop_
_entity_poly.entity_id
_entity_poly.type
_entity_poly.pdbx_seq_one_letter_code
_entity_poly.pdbx_strand_id
1 'polypeptide(L)'
;MSAHIEAETVRPVRSWKLSENTRDRLISIASPILLLLVWEIAARTGLIDTRFFPAPSSIFETLVTLSSTGELWQHTAASLQRLFIGFLVGGIPALILGIIMGLSRPVRAVFDPLISATYPIPKSSILPLALLIFGLGEGSKIFMVAIGVFFPVAINATAGVREINKIYLDVGRNFKASRWDTFRTIALPGALPVIMTGIKLGVGMGLVLIAIAEMMGAKSGLGYMIWAAWETFSVEQMYVGLFVIAIIGFVLTLVLNEIEKRLVPWKR
;
A
#
# COMPACT_ATOMS: atom_id res chain seq x y z
N MET A 1 18.79 -55.23 56.55
CA MET A 1 19.40 -54.98 55.23
C MET A 1 18.53 -53.94 54.54
N SER A 2 18.85 -52.67 54.76
CA SER A 2 18.06 -51.51 54.30
C SER A 2 19.05 -50.47 53.80
N ALA A 3 19.24 -50.45 52.49
CA ALA A 3 20.08 -49.47 51.81
C ALA A 3 19.20 -48.29 51.38
N HIS A 4 19.49 -47.11 51.93
CA HIS A 4 18.97 -45.84 51.46
C HIS A 4 19.55 -45.53 50.08
N ILE A 5 18.69 -45.29 49.10
CA ILE A 5 19.07 -44.72 47.80
C ILE A 5 18.77 -43.22 47.88
N GLU A 6 19.84 -42.42 47.91
CA GLU A 6 19.76 -40.96 47.77
C GLU A 6 19.31 -40.59 46.35
N ALA A 7 18.28 -39.74 46.26
CA ALA A 7 17.79 -39.20 45.00
C ALA A 7 18.72 -38.07 44.53
N GLU A 8 19.39 -38.31 43.40
CA GLU A 8 20.25 -37.33 42.73
C GLU A 8 19.40 -36.19 42.14
N THR A 9 19.51 -34.98 42.69
CA THR A 9 18.79 -33.81 42.18
C THR A 9 19.39 -33.32 40.86
N VAL A 10 18.76 -33.68 39.75
CA VAL A 10 19.10 -33.16 38.41
C VAL A 10 18.84 -31.65 38.37
N ARG A 11 19.89 -30.83 38.25
CA ARG A 11 19.76 -29.37 38.08
C ARG A 11 19.26 -29.04 36.66
N PRO A 12 18.28 -28.15 36.49
CA PRO A 12 17.83 -27.77 35.15
C PRO A 12 18.92 -27.00 34.40
N VAL A 13 19.29 -27.51 33.22
CA VAL A 13 20.18 -26.82 32.28
C VAL A 13 19.46 -25.56 31.81
N ARG A 14 19.99 -24.38 32.17
CA ARG A 14 19.46 -23.07 31.79
C ARG A 14 19.64 -22.88 30.28
N SER A 15 18.64 -23.26 29.47
CA SER A 15 18.61 -22.93 28.06
C SER A 15 18.25 -21.45 27.91
N TRP A 16 19.20 -20.65 27.41
CA TRP A 16 18.98 -19.25 27.04
C TRP A 16 18.05 -19.18 25.81
N LYS A 17 16.76 -19.42 26.00
CA LYS A 17 15.76 -19.17 24.97
C LYS A 17 15.56 -17.66 24.88
N LEU A 18 16.01 -17.06 23.77
CA LEU A 18 15.59 -15.71 23.38
C LEU A 18 14.06 -15.66 23.42
N SER A 19 13.51 -14.59 24.00
CA SER A 19 12.07 -14.30 23.95
C SER A 19 11.58 -14.39 22.50
N GLU A 20 10.44 -15.03 22.25
CA GLU A 20 9.88 -15.23 20.89
C GLU A 20 9.80 -13.90 20.12
N ASN A 21 9.45 -12.80 20.80
CA ASN A 21 9.44 -11.46 20.24
C ASN A 21 10.83 -10.94 19.80
N THR A 22 11.90 -11.31 20.51
CA THR A 22 13.27 -10.94 20.15
C THR A 22 13.75 -11.77 18.96
N ARG A 23 13.41 -13.06 18.93
CA ARG A 23 13.73 -13.95 17.80
C ARG A 23 13.05 -13.47 16.52
N ASP A 24 11.76 -13.14 16.58
CA ASP A 24 11.01 -12.73 15.41
C ASP A 24 11.49 -11.38 14.87
N ARG A 25 11.81 -10.42 15.75
CA ARG A 25 12.45 -9.14 15.35
C ARG A 25 13.83 -9.36 14.70
N LEU A 26 14.65 -10.24 15.28
CA LEU A 26 15.96 -10.58 14.70
C LEU A 26 15.80 -11.21 13.32
N ILE A 27 14.85 -12.13 13.13
CA ILE A 27 14.57 -12.75 11.84
C ILE A 27 14.07 -11.72 10.83
N SER A 28 13.16 -10.81 11.23
CA SER A 28 12.63 -9.77 10.34
C SER A 28 13.69 -8.76 9.88
N ILE A 29 14.72 -8.49 10.69
CA ILE A 29 15.82 -7.58 10.33
C ILE A 29 16.95 -8.33 9.61
N ALA A 30 17.25 -9.56 10.03
CA ALA A 30 18.32 -10.34 9.44
C ALA A 30 17.97 -10.82 8.03
N SER A 31 16.70 -11.09 7.72
CA SER A 31 16.32 -11.66 6.43
C SER A 31 16.57 -10.73 5.23
N PRO A 32 16.26 -9.41 5.24
CA PRO A 32 16.58 -8.54 4.12
C PRO A 32 18.08 -8.29 4.00
N ILE A 33 18.78 -8.20 5.14
CA ILE A 33 20.25 -8.01 5.17
C ILE A 33 20.95 -9.22 4.56
N LEU A 34 20.56 -10.44 4.96
CA LEU A 34 21.12 -11.67 4.41
C LEU A 34 20.86 -11.78 2.90
N LEU A 35 19.67 -11.41 2.44
CA LEU A 35 19.34 -11.39 1.02
C LEU A 35 20.24 -10.42 0.25
N LEU A 36 20.45 -9.20 0.75
CA LEU A 36 21.35 -8.21 0.13
C LEU A 36 22.80 -8.71 0.12
N LEU A 37 23.27 -9.34 1.19
CA LEU A 37 24.63 -9.91 1.26
C LEU A 37 24.83 -11.05 0.25
N VAL A 38 23.86 -11.96 0.13
CA VAL A 38 23.91 -13.06 -0.84
C VAL A 38 23.93 -12.50 -2.26
N TRP A 39 23.12 -11.49 -2.56
CA TRP A 39 23.11 -10.84 -3.86
C TRP A 39 24.44 -10.13 -4.15
N GLU A 40 24.98 -9.37 -3.20
CA GLU A 40 26.28 -8.70 -3.32
C GLU A 40 27.41 -9.70 -3.61
N ILE A 41 27.47 -10.81 -2.87
CA ILE A 41 28.48 -11.85 -3.08
C ILE A 41 28.30 -12.49 -4.46
N ALA A 42 27.07 -12.82 -4.85
CA ALA A 42 26.80 -13.41 -6.15
C ALA A 42 27.22 -12.49 -7.31
N ALA A 43 26.97 -11.18 -7.19
CA ALA A 43 27.40 -10.18 -8.17
C ALA A 43 28.93 -10.08 -8.24
N ARG A 44 29.62 -9.98 -7.10
CA ARG A 44 31.08 -9.82 -7.05
C ARG A 44 31.85 -11.07 -7.47
N THR A 45 31.29 -12.26 -7.25
CA THR A 45 31.91 -13.53 -7.63
C THR A 45 31.62 -13.94 -9.08
N GLY A 46 30.78 -13.17 -9.80
CA GLY A 46 30.39 -13.49 -11.17
C GLY A 46 29.41 -14.66 -11.29
N LEU A 47 28.77 -15.06 -10.18
CA LEU A 47 27.70 -16.07 -10.19
C LEU A 47 26.45 -15.57 -10.94
N ILE A 48 26.27 -14.26 -11.03
CA ILE A 48 25.22 -13.59 -11.79
C ILE A 48 25.83 -12.53 -12.71
N ASP A 49 25.14 -12.25 -13.82
CA ASP A 49 25.57 -11.23 -14.77
C ASP A 49 25.26 -9.83 -14.25
N THR A 50 26.30 -9.08 -13.89
CA THR A 50 26.20 -7.74 -13.31
C THR A 50 25.62 -6.71 -14.26
N ARG A 51 25.54 -7.00 -15.57
CA ARG A 51 24.84 -6.16 -16.55
C ARG A 51 23.33 -6.13 -16.33
N PHE A 52 22.77 -7.16 -15.68
CA PHE A 52 21.33 -7.25 -15.37
C PHE A 52 21.06 -7.22 -13.86
N PHE A 53 22.02 -7.66 -13.06
CA PHE A 53 21.94 -7.73 -11.60
C PHE A 53 23.15 -7.04 -10.97
N PRO A 54 23.25 -5.69 -11.08
CA PRO A 54 24.36 -4.95 -10.48
C PRO A 54 24.41 -5.19 -8.97
N ALA A 55 25.61 -5.06 -8.40
CA ALA A 55 25.81 -5.22 -6.97
C ALA A 55 24.96 -4.19 -6.19
N PRO A 56 24.28 -4.57 -5.09
CA PRO A 56 23.62 -3.65 -4.18
C PRO A 56 24.45 -2.41 -3.82
N SER A 57 25.76 -2.53 -3.65
CA SER A 57 26.65 -1.38 -3.40
C SER A 57 26.64 -0.36 -4.54
N SER A 58 26.66 -0.80 -5.80
CA SER A 58 26.65 0.08 -6.99
C SER A 58 25.30 0.77 -7.19
N ILE A 59 24.21 0.09 -6.84
CA ILE A 59 22.87 0.67 -6.80
C ILE A 59 22.83 1.78 -5.74
N PHE A 60 23.41 1.54 -4.56
CA PHE A 60 23.49 2.53 -3.49
C PHE A 60 24.35 3.75 -3.86
N GLU A 61 25.48 3.56 -4.52
CA GLU A 61 26.30 4.67 -5.04
C GLU A 61 25.48 5.53 -6.02
N THR A 62 24.77 4.88 -6.94
CA THR A 62 23.89 5.55 -7.92
C THR A 62 22.75 6.30 -7.22
N LEU A 63 22.15 5.72 -6.17
CA LEU A 63 21.14 6.37 -5.34
C LEU A 63 21.69 7.66 -4.72
N VAL A 64 22.90 7.63 -4.16
CA VAL A 64 23.56 8.79 -3.56
C VAL A 64 23.82 9.86 -4.62
N THR A 65 24.34 9.48 -5.78
CA THR A 65 24.57 10.40 -6.90
C THR A 65 23.28 11.10 -7.32
N LEU A 66 22.22 10.35 -7.66
CA LEU A 66 20.93 10.91 -8.09
C LEU A 66 20.25 11.76 -7.00
N SER A 67 20.46 11.40 -5.73
CA SER A 67 19.98 12.20 -4.60
C SER A 67 20.73 13.52 -4.47
N SER A 68 22.05 13.51 -4.69
CA SER A 68 22.92 14.68 -4.58
C SER A 68 22.73 15.69 -5.72
N THR A 69 22.40 15.20 -6.93
CA THR A 69 22.09 16.07 -8.09
C THR A 69 20.70 16.68 -8.01
N GLY A 70 19.82 16.14 -7.15
CA GLY A 70 18.44 16.57 -7.00
C GLY A 70 17.46 15.93 -7.99
N GLU A 71 17.95 15.20 -8.98
CA GLU A 71 17.15 14.54 -10.00
C GLU A 71 16.16 13.53 -9.41
N LEU A 72 16.62 12.73 -8.44
CA LEU A 72 15.76 11.76 -7.75
C LEU A 72 14.58 12.44 -7.06
N TRP A 73 14.82 13.58 -6.41
CA TRP A 73 13.79 14.30 -5.68
C TRP A 73 12.76 14.93 -6.60
N GLN A 74 13.17 15.41 -7.78
CA GLN A 74 12.25 15.94 -8.78
C GLN A 74 11.29 14.87 -9.29
N HIS A 75 11.80 13.68 -9.63
CA HIS A 75 10.98 12.55 -10.06
C HIS A 75 10.08 12.03 -8.94
N THR A 76 10.62 11.91 -7.73
CA THR A 76 9.85 11.48 -6.56
C THR A 76 8.71 12.45 -6.24
N ALA A 77 8.98 13.76 -6.24
CA ALA A 77 7.98 14.78 -5.95
C ALA A 77 6.86 14.78 -7.00
N ALA A 78 7.20 14.63 -8.29
CA ALA A 78 6.21 14.54 -9.37
C ALA A 78 5.26 13.35 -9.17
N SER A 79 5.79 12.16 -8.89
CA SER A 79 4.96 10.96 -8.64
C SER A 79 4.10 11.11 -7.39
N LEU A 80 4.65 11.65 -6.29
CA LEU A 80 3.91 11.87 -5.05
C LEU A 80 2.78 12.89 -5.24
N GLN A 81 3.02 13.98 -5.97
CA GLN A 81 2.00 14.98 -6.27
C GLN A 81 0.86 14.38 -7.09
N ARG A 82 1.17 13.62 -8.13
CA ARG A 82 0.15 12.94 -8.96
C ARG A 82 -0.63 11.89 -8.16
N LEU A 83 0.07 11.11 -7.34
CA LEU A 83 -0.55 10.14 -6.44
C LEU A 83 -1.51 10.83 -5.46
N PHE A 84 -1.09 11.95 -4.86
CA PHE A 84 -1.91 12.72 -3.93
C PHE A 84 -3.16 13.31 -4.62
N ILE A 85 -3.00 13.98 -5.76
CA ILE A 85 -4.12 14.57 -6.50
C ILE A 85 -5.09 13.47 -6.98
N GLY A 86 -4.56 12.39 -7.57
CA GLY A 86 -5.37 11.27 -8.01
C GLY A 86 -6.10 10.57 -6.87
N PHE A 87 -5.46 10.45 -5.70
CA PHE A 87 -6.11 9.95 -4.49
C PHE A 87 -7.28 10.84 -4.06
N LEU A 88 -7.14 12.17 -4.09
CA LEU A 88 -8.25 13.07 -3.75
C LEU A 88 -9.40 12.97 -4.76
N VAL A 89 -9.06 12.99 -6.05
CA VAL A 89 -10.06 12.96 -7.14
C VAL A 89 -10.77 11.60 -7.25
N GLY A 90 -10.10 10.49 -6.95
CA GLY A 90 -10.71 9.15 -6.97
C GLY A 90 -11.28 8.72 -5.61
N GLY A 91 -10.52 8.95 -4.54
CA GLY A 91 -10.83 8.49 -3.19
C GLY A 91 -11.99 9.22 -2.54
N ILE A 92 -12.10 10.56 -2.69
CA ILE A 92 -13.22 11.31 -2.09
C ILE A 92 -14.56 10.88 -2.72
N PRO A 93 -14.72 10.86 -4.06
CA PRO A 93 -15.97 10.39 -4.67
C PRO A 93 -16.28 8.94 -4.33
N ALA A 94 -15.26 8.07 -4.30
CA ALA A 94 -15.42 6.67 -3.91
C ALA A 94 -15.91 6.51 -2.47
N LEU A 95 -15.35 7.28 -1.53
CA LEU A 95 -15.77 7.25 -0.13
C LEU A 95 -17.23 7.70 0.01
N ILE A 96 -17.58 8.82 -0.63
CA ILE A 96 -18.94 9.36 -0.62
C ILE A 96 -19.91 8.34 -1.22
N LEU A 97 -19.65 7.85 -2.43
CA LEU A 97 -20.50 6.87 -3.10
C LEU A 97 -20.62 5.58 -2.28
N GLY A 98 -19.49 5.06 -1.80
CA GLY A 98 -19.45 3.83 -1.03
C GLY A 98 -20.27 3.91 0.26
N ILE A 99 -20.19 5.02 0.99
CA ILE A 99 -21.02 5.28 2.17
C ILE A 99 -22.50 5.36 1.78
N ILE A 100 -22.85 6.10 0.72
CA ILE A 100 -24.24 6.24 0.27
C ILE A 100 -24.81 4.87 -0.14
N MET A 101 -24.06 4.04 -0.86
CA MET A 101 -24.44 2.66 -1.20
C MET A 101 -24.60 1.77 0.04
N GLY A 102 -23.80 1.99 1.07
CA GLY A 102 -23.95 1.31 2.36
C GLY A 102 -25.28 1.63 3.03
N LEU A 103 -25.67 2.91 3.03
CA LEU A 103 -26.87 3.42 3.69
C LEU A 103 -28.16 3.26 2.87
N SER A 104 -28.08 3.33 1.54
CA SER A 104 -29.21 3.43 0.62
C SER A 104 -29.32 2.21 -0.29
N ARG A 105 -30.37 1.40 -0.08
CA ARG A 105 -30.66 0.22 -0.92
C ARG A 105 -30.87 0.56 -2.40
N PRO A 106 -31.62 1.62 -2.78
CA PRO A 106 -31.81 1.97 -4.18
C PRO A 106 -30.51 2.37 -4.87
N VAL A 107 -29.68 3.22 -4.25
CA VAL A 107 -28.39 3.63 -4.80
C VAL A 107 -27.51 2.40 -5.01
N ARG A 108 -27.46 1.51 -4.02
CA ARG A 108 -26.73 0.26 -4.13
C ARG A 108 -27.22 -0.63 -5.26
N ALA A 109 -28.54 -0.79 -5.43
CA ALA A 109 -29.10 -1.60 -6.51
C ALA A 109 -28.71 -1.10 -7.91
N VAL A 110 -28.45 0.21 -8.07
CA VAL A 110 -27.97 0.82 -9.31
C VAL A 110 -26.46 0.62 -9.51
N PHE A 111 -25.66 0.88 -8.47
CA PHE A 111 -24.19 0.94 -8.61
C PHE A 111 -23.48 -0.40 -8.35
N ASP A 112 -24.03 -1.30 -7.52
CA ASP A 112 -23.41 -2.61 -7.25
C ASP A 112 -23.14 -3.39 -8.54
N PRO A 113 -24.09 -3.52 -9.50
CA PRO A 113 -23.84 -4.22 -10.76
C PRO A 113 -22.76 -3.55 -11.61
N LEU A 114 -22.76 -2.22 -11.68
CA LEU A 114 -21.77 -1.46 -12.46
C LEU A 114 -20.36 -1.61 -11.90
N ILE A 115 -20.21 -1.47 -10.58
CA ILE A 115 -18.95 -1.67 -9.88
C ILE A 115 -18.48 -3.11 -10.03
N SER A 116 -19.37 -4.09 -9.86
CA SER A 116 -19.03 -5.51 -9.98
C SER A 116 -18.63 -5.90 -11.40
N ALA A 117 -19.26 -5.31 -12.42
CA ALA A 117 -18.92 -5.59 -13.82
C ALA A 117 -17.60 -4.94 -14.26
N THR A 118 -17.28 -3.75 -13.72
CA THR A 118 -16.09 -2.99 -14.13
C THR A 118 -14.86 -3.27 -13.25
N TYR A 119 -15.06 -3.73 -12.01
CA TYR A 119 -13.96 -4.03 -11.09
C TYR A 119 -13.00 -5.13 -11.57
N PRO A 120 -13.40 -6.19 -12.29
CA PRO A 120 -12.45 -7.18 -12.79
C PRO A 120 -11.54 -6.68 -13.93
N ILE A 121 -11.91 -5.58 -14.59
CA ILE A 121 -11.14 -5.05 -15.72
C ILE A 121 -9.74 -4.64 -15.25
N PRO A 122 -8.66 -5.15 -15.88
CA PRO A 122 -7.29 -4.75 -15.54
C PRO A 122 -7.12 -3.24 -15.78
N LYS A 123 -6.80 -2.49 -14.72
CA LYS A 123 -6.72 -1.02 -14.80
C LYS A 123 -5.55 -0.59 -15.67
N SER A 124 -4.47 -1.36 -15.70
CA SER A 124 -3.34 -1.16 -16.62
C SER A 124 -3.78 -1.16 -18.09
N SER A 125 -4.73 -2.02 -18.47
CA SER A 125 -5.27 -2.08 -19.84
C SER A 125 -6.15 -0.88 -20.21
N ILE A 126 -6.56 -0.06 -19.24
CA ILE A 126 -7.34 1.18 -19.46
C ILE A 126 -6.41 2.34 -19.85
N LEU A 127 -5.09 2.24 -19.61
CA LEU A 127 -4.14 3.32 -19.88
C LEU A 127 -4.23 3.87 -21.32
N PRO A 128 -4.28 3.07 -22.40
CA PRO A 128 -4.42 3.61 -23.76
C PRO A 128 -5.68 4.47 -23.93
N LEU A 129 -6.80 4.06 -23.33
CA LEU A 129 -8.04 4.85 -23.35
C LEU A 129 -7.89 6.14 -22.53
N ALA A 130 -7.21 6.08 -21.39
CA ALA A 130 -6.90 7.27 -20.59
C ALA A 130 -6.02 8.26 -21.37
N LEU A 131 -5.02 7.77 -22.10
CA LEU A 131 -4.18 8.60 -22.97
C LEU A 131 -4.99 9.17 -24.15
N LEU A 132 -5.94 8.42 -24.71
CA LEU A 132 -6.82 8.92 -25.76
C LEU A 132 -7.73 10.07 -25.27
N ILE A 133 -8.33 9.92 -24.09
CA ILE A 133 -9.30 10.87 -23.54
C ILE A 133 -8.62 12.11 -22.94
N PHE A 134 -7.57 11.90 -22.14
CA PHE A 134 -6.92 12.95 -21.36
C PHE A 134 -5.58 13.42 -21.95
N GLY A 135 -5.11 12.78 -23.02
CA GLY A 135 -3.82 13.05 -23.65
C GLY A 135 -2.62 12.48 -22.86
N LEU A 136 -1.42 12.76 -23.39
CA LEU A 136 -0.13 12.37 -22.78
C LEU A 136 0.23 13.21 -21.53
N GLY A 137 -0.55 14.23 -21.19
CA GLY A 137 -0.27 15.16 -20.10
C GLY A 137 -0.53 14.59 -18.69
N GLU A 138 -0.76 15.47 -17.72
CA GLU A 138 -1.01 15.10 -16.32
C GLU A 138 -2.35 14.38 -16.11
N GLY A 139 -3.36 14.70 -16.94
CA GLY A 139 -4.73 14.20 -16.78
C GLY A 139 -4.82 12.68 -16.81
N SER A 140 -4.13 12.02 -17.75
CA SER A 140 -4.14 10.55 -17.87
C SER A 140 -3.51 9.87 -16.65
N LYS A 141 -2.40 10.42 -16.13
CA LYS A 141 -1.69 9.90 -14.95
C LYS A 141 -2.55 10.03 -13.68
N ILE A 142 -3.15 11.20 -13.49
CA ILE A 142 -4.07 11.46 -12.37
C ILE A 142 -5.30 10.54 -12.46
N PHE A 143 -5.87 10.37 -13.66
CA PHE A 143 -7.00 9.48 -13.89
C PHE A 143 -6.67 8.03 -13.54
N MET A 144 -5.48 7.55 -13.92
CA MET A 144 -5.04 6.18 -13.63
C MET A 144 -4.90 5.93 -12.12
N VAL A 145 -4.41 6.92 -11.36
CA VAL A 145 -4.43 6.84 -9.90
C VAL A 145 -5.85 6.86 -9.37
N ALA A 146 -6.68 7.78 -9.84
CA ALA A 146 -8.04 7.96 -9.37
C ALA A 146 -8.87 6.67 -9.53
N ILE A 147 -8.79 6.01 -10.69
CA ILE A 147 -9.50 4.74 -10.92
C ILE A 147 -8.93 3.59 -10.09
N GLY A 148 -7.61 3.56 -9.83
CA GLY A 148 -6.99 2.58 -8.94
C GLY A 148 -7.46 2.70 -7.49
N VAL A 149 -7.60 3.94 -7.02
CA VAL A 149 -8.06 4.24 -5.66
C VAL A 149 -9.57 4.04 -5.53
N PHE A 150 -10.34 4.39 -6.57
CA PHE A 150 -11.79 4.47 -6.49
C PHE A 150 -12.44 3.16 -6.07
N PHE A 151 -12.10 2.05 -6.73
CA PHE A 151 -12.80 0.78 -6.49
C PHE A 151 -12.56 0.20 -5.09
N PRO A 152 -11.31 0.01 -4.61
CA PRO A 152 -11.08 -0.50 -3.27
C PRO A 152 -11.75 0.36 -2.19
N VAL A 153 -11.70 1.69 -2.34
CA VAL A 153 -12.32 2.62 -1.37
C VAL A 153 -13.84 2.51 -1.39
N ALA A 154 -14.48 2.53 -2.57
CA ALA A 154 -15.93 2.45 -2.69
C ALA A 154 -16.47 1.12 -2.15
N ILE A 155 -15.86 0.00 -2.55
CA ILE A 155 -16.27 -1.35 -2.13
C ILE A 155 -16.15 -1.51 -0.61
N ASN A 156 -15.00 -1.12 -0.03
CA ASN A 156 -14.79 -1.27 1.41
C ASN A 156 -15.63 -0.27 2.22
N ALA A 157 -15.89 0.92 1.72
CA ALA A 157 -16.81 1.86 2.37
C ALA A 157 -18.25 1.32 2.39
N THR A 158 -18.71 0.72 1.28
CA THR A 158 -20.02 0.05 1.25
C THR A 158 -20.07 -1.14 2.20
N ALA A 159 -19.05 -2.00 2.19
CA ALA A 159 -18.97 -3.15 3.08
C ALA A 159 -18.97 -2.74 4.55
N GLY A 160 -18.11 -1.78 4.92
CA GLY A 160 -17.96 -1.30 6.29
C GLY A 160 -19.25 -0.75 6.88
N VAL A 161 -20.05 -0.01 6.09
CA VAL A 161 -21.35 0.49 6.55
C VAL A 161 -22.38 -0.64 6.70
N ARG A 162 -22.31 -1.68 5.86
CA ARG A 162 -23.26 -2.80 5.87
C ARG A 162 -22.99 -3.85 6.94
N GLU A 163 -21.74 -4.03 7.33
CA GLU A 163 -21.33 -5.00 8.34
C GLU A 163 -21.69 -4.56 9.77
N ILE A 164 -22.14 -3.33 9.94
CA ILE A 164 -22.57 -2.80 11.23
C ILE A 164 -23.75 -3.61 11.73
N ASN A 165 -23.58 -4.21 12.90
CA ASN A 165 -24.58 -5.06 13.51
C ASN A 165 -25.90 -4.30 13.65
N LYS A 166 -26.98 -4.91 13.17
CA LYS A 166 -28.35 -4.36 13.25
C LYS A 166 -28.70 -3.92 14.68
N ILE A 167 -28.16 -4.61 15.69
CA ILE A 167 -28.32 -4.25 17.11
C ILE A 167 -27.95 -2.79 17.38
N TYR A 168 -26.84 -2.28 16.82
CA TYR A 168 -26.45 -0.88 17.03
C TYR A 168 -27.44 0.08 16.37
N LEU A 169 -27.95 -0.26 15.18
CA LEU A 169 -28.96 0.54 14.49
C LEU A 169 -30.31 0.54 15.24
N ASP A 170 -30.69 -0.60 15.83
CA ASP A 170 -31.92 -0.75 16.61
C ASP A 170 -31.83 -0.02 17.97
N VAL A 171 -30.65 0.01 18.61
CA VAL A 171 -30.38 0.88 19.77
C VAL A 171 -30.60 2.34 19.38
N GLY A 172 -30.02 2.81 18.28
CA GLY A 172 -30.23 4.18 17.81
C GLY A 172 -31.72 4.53 17.60
N ARG A 173 -32.50 3.59 17.04
CA ARG A 173 -33.95 3.75 16.88
C ARG A 173 -34.70 3.83 18.22
N ASN A 174 -34.34 3.00 19.19
CA ASN A 174 -34.94 3.02 20.53
C ASN A 174 -34.68 4.35 21.25
N PHE A 175 -33.51 4.96 21.04
CA PHE A 175 -33.19 6.30 21.53
C PHE A 175 -33.75 7.44 20.67
N LYS A 176 -34.58 7.14 19.65
CA LYS A 176 -35.13 8.10 18.68
C LYS A 176 -34.06 8.97 18.00
N ALA A 177 -32.86 8.42 17.82
CA ALA A 177 -31.77 9.12 17.14
C ALA A 177 -32.18 9.46 15.70
N SER A 178 -31.85 10.68 15.25
CA SER A 178 -32.12 11.05 13.86
C SER A 178 -31.26 10.20 12.91
N ARG A 179 -31.59 10.22 11.61
CA ARG A 179 -30.77 9.54 10.58
C ARG A 179 -29.34 10.07 10.58
N TRP A 180 -29.17 11.36 10.83
CA TRP A 180 -27.86 12.00 10.90
C TRP A 180 -27.09 11.59 12.15
N ASP A 181 -27.77 11.51 13.31
CA ASP A 181 -27.15 11.05 14.56
C ASP A 181 -26.72 9.59 14.43
N THR A 182 -27.60 8.73 13.92
CA THR A 182 -27.30 7.32 13.64
C THR A 182 -26.09 7.18 12.69
N PHE A 183 -26.02 8.02 11.66
CA PHE A 183 -24.89 8.01 10.74
C PHE A 183 -23.58 8.41 11.44
N ARG A 184 -23.55 9.56 12.11
CA ARG A 184 -22.31 10.13 12.67
C ARG A 184 -21.81 9.39 13.91
N THR A 185 -22.71 8.84 14.71
CA THR A 185 -22.35 8.20 16.00
C THR A 185 -22.21 6.68 15.92
N ILE A 186 -22.88 6.03 14.97
CA ILE A 186 -22.90 4.57 14.85
C ILE A 186 -22.31 4.13 13.52
N ALA A 187 -22.87 4.61 12.41
CA ALA A 187 -22.52 4.08 11.10
C ALA A 187 -21.07 4.41 10.68
N LEU A 188 -20.69 5.69 10.76
CA LEU A 188 -19.39 6.15 10.33
C LEU A 188 -18.25 5.60 11.21
N PRO A 189 -18.32 5.65 12.56
CA PRO A 189 -17.29 5.05 13.41
C PRO A 189 -17.20 3.51 13.24
N GLY A 190 -18.34 2.83 13.10
CA GLY A 190 -18.37 1.38 12.89
C GLY A 190 -17.74 0.95 11.56
N ALA A 191 -17.93 1.75 10.50
CA ALA A 191 -17.39 1.47 9.17
C ALA A 191 -15.91 1.85 8.99
N LEU A 192 -15.38 2.72 9.86
CA LEU A 192 -14.06 3.34 9.70
C LEU A 192 -12.89 2.33 9.59
N PRO A 193 -12.82 1.22 10.35
CA PRO A 193 -11.78 0.21 10.17
C PRO A 193 -11.73 -0.38 8.75
N VAL A 194 -12.90 -0.66 8.18
CA VAL A 194 -13.02 -1.25 6.84
C VAL A 194 -12.74 -0.20 5.78
N ILE A 195 -13.23 1.04 5.97
CA ILE A 195 -12.89 2.18 5.11
C ILE A 195 -11.37 2.39 5.05
N MET A 196 -10.68 2.36 6.18
CA MET A 196 -9.21 2.49 6.23
C MET A 196 -8.51 1.36 5.50
N THR A 197 -9.07 0.15 5.52
CA THR A 197 -8.57 -0.98 4.71
C THR A 197 -8.70 -0.67 3.21
N GLY A 198 -9.86 -0.16 2.78
CA GLY A 198 -10.08 0.30 1.41
C GLY A 198 -9.12 1.41 0.97
N ILE A 199 -8.86 2.39 1.83
CA ILE A 199 -7.89 3.47 1.57
C ILE A 199 -6.48 2.92 1.38
N LYS A 200 -6.02 2.00 2.23
CA LYS A 200 -4.69 1.39 2.10
C LYS A 200 -4.54 0.60 0.80
N LEU A 201 -5.54 -0.21 0.47
CA LEU A 201 -5.57 -0.95 -0.80
C LEU A 201 -5.58 0.01 -1.99
N GLY A 202 -6.37 1.08 -1.92
CA GLY A 202 -6.46 2.11 -2.95
C GLY A 202 -5.14 2.83 -3.17
N VAL A 203 -4.45 3.26 -2.10
CA VAL A 203 -3.13 3.90 -2.21
C VAL A 203 -2.08 2.95 -2.80
N GLY A 204 -2.09 1.67 -2.40
CA GLY A 204 -1.23 0.66 -3.00
C GLY A 204 -1.47 0.47 -4.50
N MET A 205 -2.74 0.34 -4.91
CA MET A 205 -3.10 0.30 -6.33
C MET A 205 -2.75 1.58 -7.08
N GLY A 206 -2.96 2.74 -6.46
CA GLY A 206 -2.60 4.05 -7.02
C GLY A 206 -1.10 4.16 -7.29
N LEU A 207 -0.26 3.67 -6.38
CA LEU A 207 1.20 3.65 -6.55
C LEU A 207 1.64 2.74 -7.71
N VAL A 208 1.01 1.59 -7.87
CA VAL A 208 1.27 0.69 -9.02
C VAL A 208 0.87 1.36 -10.33
N LEU A 209 -0.32 1.96 -10.39
CA LEU A 209 -0.84 2.54 -11.63
C LEU A 209 -0.15 3.84 -12.02
N ILE A 210 0.30 4.67 -11.05
CA ILE A 210 1.08 5.86 -11.40
C ILE A 210 2.42 5.48 -12.02
N ALA A 211 3.11 4.46 -11.50
CA ALA A 211 4.35 3.97 -12.08
C ALA A 211 4.15 3.55 -13.54
N ILE A 212 3.09 2.78 -13.83
CA ILE A 212 2.75 2.37 -15.20
C ILE A 212 2.40 3.58 -16.08
N ALA A 213 1.58 4.50 -15.58
CA ALA A 213 1.14 5.67 -16.33
C ALA A 213 2.29 6.65 -16.64
N GLU A 214 3.32 6.68 -15.81
CA GLU A 214 4.51 7.51 -16.02
C GLU A 214 5.48 6.94 -17.06
N MET A 215 5.40 5.64 -17.38
CA MET A 215 6.23 5.04 -18.44
C MET A 215 5.82 5.53 -19.84
N MET A 216 4.61 6.08 -19.99
CA MET A 216 4.09 6.54 -21.28
C MET A 216 3.86 8.06 -21.30
N GLY A 217 4.70 8.78 -22.04
CA GLY A 217 4.50 10.21 -22.32
C GLY A 217 4.66 11.14 -21.12
N ALA A 218 5.27 10.69 -20.03
CA ALA A 218 5.70 11.57 -18.95
C ALA A 218 7.08 12.19 -19.26
N LYS A 219 7.38 13.32 -18.61
CA LYS A 219 8.71 13.97 -18.64
C LYS A 219 9.41 13.94 -17.27
N SER A 220 8.74 13.39 -16.28
CA SER A 220 9.16 13.33 -14.89
C SER A 220 8.35 12.25 -14.18
N GLY A 221 8.87 11.72 -13.08
CA GLY A 221 8.23 10.68 -12.29
C GLY A 221 9.14 9.47 -12.12
N LEU A 222 8.91 8.67 -11.10
CA LEU A 222 9.67 7.46 -10.84
C LEU A 222 9.44 6.41 -11.92
N GLY A 223 8.21 6.28 -12.45
CA GLY A 223 7.95 5.38 -13.58
C GLY A 223 8.65 5.81 -14.86
N TYR A 224 8.73 7.13 -15.10
CA TYR A 224 9.51 7.71 -16.20
C TYR A 224 11.00 7.42 -16.03
N MET A 225 11.55 7.65 -14.84
CA MET A 225 12.97 7.41 -14.55
C MET A 225 13.35 5.94 -14.77
N ILE A 226 12.50 5.00 -14.34
CA ILE A 226 12.68 3.56 -14.59
C ILE A 226 12.67 3.26 -16.08
N TRP A 227 11.71 3.82 -16.83
CA TRP A 227 11.59 3.58 -18.27
C TRP A 227 12.78 4.16 -19.06
N ALA A 228 13.20 5.39 -18.75
CA ALA A 228 14.34 6.04 -19.38
C ALA A 228 15.66 5.30 -19.08
N ALA A 229 15.81 4.82 -17.84
CA ALA A 229 16.94 3.97 -17.44
C ALA A 229 16.93 2.64 -18.21
N TRP A 230 15.76 2.04 -18.44
CA TRP A 230 15.62 0.84 -19.25
C TRP A 230 16.00 1.07 -20.72
N GLU A 231 15.53 2.17 -21.35
CA GLU A 231 15.87 2.52 -22.73
C GLU A 231 17.38 2.76 -22.94
N THR A 232 18.05 3.31 -21.93
CA THR A 232 19.49 3.61 -21.96
C THR A 232 20.37 2.49 -21.38
N PHE A 233 19.76 1.37 -20.97
CA PHE A 233 20.44 0.27 -20.27
C PHE A 233 21.22 0.69 -19.01
N SER A 234 20.78 1.76 -18.33
CA SER A 234 21.30 2.16 -17.02
C SER A 234 20.60 1.36 -15.92
N VAL A 235 21.04 0.11 -15.76
CA VAL A 235 20.35 -0.86 -14.89
C VAL A 235 20.38 -0.42 -13.42
N GLU A 236 21.49 0.15 -12.93
CA GLU A 236 21.58 0.68 -11.57
C GLU A 236 20.51 1.75 -11.30
N GLN A 237 20.29 2.68 -12.22
CA GLN A 237 19.25 3.72 -12.09
C GLN A 237 17.84 3.12 -12.10
N MET A 238 17.62 2.07 -12.91
CA MET A 238 16.36 1.34 -12.94
C MET A 238 16.05 0.71 -11.56
N TYR A 239 17.04 0.06 -10.94
CA TYR A 239 16.90 -0.49 -9.58
C TYR A 239 16.69 0.61 -8.54
N VAL A 240 17.38 1.74 -8.63
CA VAL A 240 17.15 2.90 -7.75
C VAL A 240 15.67 3.33 -7.79
N GLY A 241 15.10 3.46 -8.98
CA GLY A 241 13.68 3.80 -9.13
C GLY A 241 12.75 2.78 -8.46
N LEU A 242 12.99 1.49 -8.67
CA LEU A 242 12.22 0.42 -8.04
C LEU A 242 12.32 0.45 -6.51
N PHE A 243 13.51 0.64 -5.96
CA PHE A 243 13.72 0.76 -4.51
C PHE A 243 13.02 1.97 -3.92
N VAL A 244 13.08 3.12 -4.59
CA VAL A 244 12.45 4.34 -4.11
C VAL A 244 10.92 4.22 -4.12
N ILE A 245 10.33 3.60 -5.15
CA ILE A 245 8.90 3.27 -5.15
C ILE A 245 8.54 2.34 -3.98
N ALA A 246 9.34 1.30 -3.73
CA ALA A 246 9.12 0.37 -2.62
C ALA A 246 9.17 1.08 -1.25
N ILE A 247 10.16 1.97 -1.05
CA ILE A 247 10.30 2.78 0.16
C ILE A 247 9.10 3.70 0.32
N ILE A 248 8.65 4.38 -0.75
CA ILE A 248 7.47 5.24 -0.71
C ILE A 248 6.23 4.43 -0.31
N GLY A 249 6.01 3.27 -0.91
CA GLY A 249 4.89 2.39 -0.55
C GLY A 249 4.92 1.96 0.91
N PHE A 250 6.10 1.62 1.43
CA PHE A 250 6.29 1.28 2.84
C PHE A 250 6.01 2.48 3.76
N VAL A 251 6.57 3.66 3.46
CA VAL A 251 6.36 4.89 4.24
C VAL A 251 4.88 5.29 4.22
N LEU A 252 4.22 5.27 3.07
CA LEU A 252 2.78 5.54 2.96
C LEU A 252 1.97 4.56 3.81
N THR A 253 2.34 3.28 3.82
CA THR A 253 1.70 2.27 4.67
C THR A 253 1.87 2.58 6.15
N LEU A 254 3.07 2.96 6.59
CA LEU A 254 3.32 3.38 7.97
C LEU A 254 2.50 4.62 8.36
N VAL A 255 2.46 5.63 7.50
CA VAL A 255 1.66 6.85 7.70
C VAL A 255 0.18 6.52 7.82
N LEU A 256 -0.35 5.69 6.93
CA LEU A 256 -1.76 5.26 6.96
C LEU A 256 -2.09 4.40 8.19
N ASN A 257 -1.16 3.56 8.65
CA ASN A 257 -1.32 2.80 9.89
C ASN A 257 -1.39 3.73 11.11
N GLU A 258 -0.57 4.77 11.15
CA GLU A 258 -0.58 5.75 12.23
C GLU A 258 -1.85 6.62 12.20
N ILE A 259 -2.31 7.02 11.01
CA ILE A 259 -3.59 7.69 10.82
C ILE A 259 -4.74 6.78 11.30
N GLU A 260 -4.74 5.49 10.95
CA GLU A 260 -5.77 4.55 11.38
C GLU A 260 -5.82 4.44 12.90
N LYS A 261 -4.68 4.34 13.60
CA LYS A 261 -4.66 4.27 15.08
C LYS A 261 -5.31 5.48 15.73
N ARG A 262 -5.14 6.68 15.14
CA ARG A 262 -5.72 7.93 15.65
C ARG A 262 -7.21 8.06 15.32
N LEU A 263 -7.61 7.62 14.12
CA LEU A 263 -9.00 7.68 13.67
C LEU A 263 -9.87 6.57 14.26
N VAL A 264 -9.29 5.42 14.56
CA VAL A 264 -9.97 4.19 15.01
C VAL A 264 -9.34 3.66 16.32
N PRO A 265 -9.33 4.45 17.41
CA PRO A 265 -8.70 4.03 18.67
C PRO A 265 -9.35 2.81 19.34
N TRP A 266 -10.60 2.49 18.97
CA TRP A 266 -11.37 1.36 19.51
C TRP A 266 -11.06 0.02 18.83
N LYS A 267 -10.32 0.00 17.71
CA LYS A 267 -9.86 -1.23 17.07
C LYS A 267 -8.65 -1.77 17.85
N ARG A 268 -8.92 -2.49 18.93
CA ARG A 268 -7.94 -3.31 19.66
C ARG A 268 -8.40 -4.76 19.67
#